data_AF-A0A1Q8S554-F1
#
_entry.id   AF-A0A1Q8S554-F1
#
_cell.length_a   1.000
_cell.length_b   1.000
_cell.length_c   1.000
_cell.angle_alpha   90.00
_cell.angle_beta   90.00
_cell.angle_gamma   90.00
#
_symmetry.space_group_name_H-M   'P 1'
#
loop_
_entity.id
_entity.type
_entity.pdbx_description
1 polymer ?
#
loop_
_entity_poly.entity_id
_entity_poly.type
_entity_poly.pdbx_seq_one_letter_code
_entity_poly.pdbx_strand_id
1 'polypeptide(L)'
;MIKQPETRPISQEQLVAEVKGIYAGLVMVESKCIEVDNAQSSANEGSKLNNDQWQALIALHRTLLHEHHDFFLASQHPSASPALRRLASKYAMPARMWRHGIHSFLELLRHRLPASLEHMLTFIYLAYSMMALLYETVPNFEDTWIECLGDLGRYRMAIEDDDLKDREVWTAVSRHWYSRASDKSPATGRLYHHLAILARPNALQQLFYYTKSLCVPIPFLSARESIMTLFEPHLSGAPTRLADVDAAFVRAHGILFSGRNNDQLASSIQEFLDKLDNHIARTTVRWTESGYYIGIALSCSLLEYGSESNILMRSIKSGRTHDVDISMDDSENAMTQKFFNALDFTARTHTVVFQRFGDENVDPYLHVTLSFLKHLSQFPTAMGHIEEKVPWKLIALMLNTFVTKSASVAKFESDIFPRPEKETHRPIPDDYALRGLIWTEDYYPSDWFTGAKVDDDEKYFEVPSMKEERRERCLWLGARVASSGKWLTYDESAKKFGVPSKYEVEVLNPSTKDSMQHKEGDDGDVEIMDAPVPNK
;
A
#
# COMPACT_ATOMS: atom_id res chain seq x y z
N MET A 1 -55.72 -3.39 8.10
CA MET A 1 -54.75 -2.53 8.81
C MET A 1 -54.40 -3.20 10.13
N ILE A 2 -53.25 -3.86 10.22
CA ILE A 2 -52.71 -4.33 11.50
C ILE A 2 -52.16 -3.07 12.19
N LYS A 3 -52.77 -2.68 13.32
CA LYS A 3 -52.24 -1.58 14.15
C LYS A 3 -50.88 -2.01 14.69
N GLN A 4 -49.82 -1.25 14.38
CA GLN A 4 -48.54 -1.41 15.07
C GLN A 4 -48.78 -1.26 16.59
N PRO A 5 -48.21 -2.14 17.43
CA PRO A 5 -48.34 -2.01 18.88
C PRO A 5 -47.72 -0.68 19.34
N GLU A 6 -48.39 0.01 20.26
CA GLU A 6 -47.89 1.24 20.87
C GLU A 6 -46.61 0.94 21.67
N THR A 7 -45.45 1.18 21.07
CA THR A 7 -44.17 1.16 21.79
C THR A 7 -44.07 2.43 22.63
N ARG A 8 -44.26 2.32 23.95
CA ARG A 8 -44.00 3.44 24.87
C ARG A 8 -42.51 3.83 24.76
N PRO A 9 -42.18 5.11 24.58
CA PRO A 9 -40.78 5.54 24.50
C PRO A 9 -40.08 5.30 25.85
N ILE A 10 -38.90 4.66 25.81
CA ILE A 10 -38.07 4.42 27.01
C ILE A 10 -37.62 5.73 27.63
N SER A 11 -37.75 5.88 28.95
CA SER A 11 -37.27 7.07 29.65
C SER A 11 -35.74 7.06 29.81
N GLN A 12 -35.13 8.23 29.99
CA GLN A 12 -33.69 8.34 30.25
C GLN A 12 -33.28 7.55 31.51
N GLU A 13 -34.09 7.60 32.56
CA GLU A 13 -33.81 6.90 33.82
C GLU A 13 -33.87 5.38 33.66
N GLN A 14 -34.85 4.88 32.90
CA GLN A 14 -34.96 3.47 32.56
C GLN A 14 -33.74 3.00 31.75
N LEU A 15 -33.34 3.78 30.75
CA LEU A 15 -32.17 3.43 29.93
C LEU A 15 -30.87 3.45 30.73
N VAL A 16 -30.71 4.40 31.67
CA VAL A 16 -29.55 4.42 32.58
C VAL A 16 -29.54 3.19 33.49
N ALA A 17 -30.69 2.79 34.03
CA ALA A 17 -30.80 1.58 34.85
C ALA A 17 -30.46 0.32 34.04
N GLU A 18 -30.96 0.23 32.81
CA GLU A 18 -30.71 -0.88 31.88
C GLU A 18 -29.22 -1.01 31.57
N VAL A 19 -28.56 0.06 31.12
CA VAL A 19 -27.12 0.05 30.81
C VAL A 19 -26.29 -0.33 32.02
N LYS A 20 -26.67 0.09 33.23
CA LYS A 20 -25.97 -0.31 34.47
C LYS A 20 -26.15 -1.80 34.76
N GLY A 21 -27.35 -2.35 34.57
CA GLY A 21 -27.65 -3.77 34.74
C GLY A 21 -26.83 -4.63 33.78
N ILE A 22 -26.87 -4.30 32.49
CA ILE A 22 -26.09 -4.97 31.44
C ILE A 22 -24.59 -4.89 31.76
N TYR A 23 -24.08 -3.70 32.10
CA TYR A 23 -22.65 -3.53 32.42
C TYR A 23 -22.21 -4.40 33.61
N ALA A 24 -23.04 -4.55 34.64
CA ALA A 24 -22.74 -5.43 35.76
C ALA A 24 -22.70 -6.92 35.34
N GLY A 25 -23.68 -7.36 34.54
CA GLY A 25 -23.71 -8.70 33.94
C GLY A 25 -22.46 -8.98 33.10
N LEU A 26 -22.17 -8.08 32.16
CA LEU A 26 -21.00 -8.12 31.28
C LEU A 26 -19.70 -8.28 32.06
N VAL A 27 -19.45 -7.45 33.09
CA VAL A 27 -18.21 -7.53 33.88
C VAL A 27 -18.08 -8.87 34.60
N MET A 28 -19.18 -9.45 35.09
CA MET A 28 -19.15 -10.78 35.70
C MET A 28 -18.78 -11.87 34.68
N VAL A 29 -19.40 -11.85 33.50
CA VAL A 29 -19.12 -12.83 32.44
C VAL A 29 -17.70 -12.66 31.90
N GLU A 30 -17.23 -11.42 31.70
CA GLU A 30 -15.88 -11.11 31.26
C GLU A 30 -14.84 -11.63 32.25
N SER A 31 -15.04 -11.37 33.54
CA SER A 31 -14.17 -11.89 34.61
C SER A 31 -14.10 -13.41 34.56
N LYS A 32 -15.24 -14.07 34.28
CA LYS A 32 -15.29 -15.53 34.16
C LYS A 32 -14.56 -16.05 32.93
N CYS A 33 -14.68 -15.40 31.77
CA CYS A 33 -13.93 -15.74 30.57
C CYS A 33 -12.42 -15.66 30.84
N ILE A 34 -11.96 -14.55 31.44
CA ILE A 34 -10.54 -14.34 31.78
C ILE A 34 -10.03 -15.42 32.73
N GLU A 35 -10.78 -15.73 33.79
CA GLU A 35 -10.41 -16.77 34.76
C GLU A 35 -10.25 -18.14 34.09
N VAL A 36 -11.25 -18.53 33.28
CA VAL A 36 -11.27 -19.84 32.63
C VAL A 36 -10.23 -19.96 31.52
N ASP A 37 -10.07 -18.95 30.67
CA ASP A 37 -9.04 -18.92 29.62
C ASP A 37 -7.64 -19.04 30.21
N ASN A 38 -7.35 -18.31 31.29
CA ASN A 38 -6.06 -18.37 31.97
C ASN A 38 -5.82 -19.74 32.61
N ALA A 39 -6.85 -20.35 33.22
CA ALA A 39 -6.77 -21.69 33.78
C ALA A 39 -6.49 -22.75 32.68
N GLN A 40 -7.14 -22.64 31.52
CA GLN A 40 -6.94 -23.56 30.40
C GLN A 40 -5.61 -23.35 29.67
N SER A 41 -5.13 -22.12 29.61
CA SER A 41 -3.83 -21.79 29.01
C SER A 41 -2.65 -22.25 29.87
N SER A 42 -2.82 -22.29 31.20
CA SER A 42 -1.81 -22.77 32.15
C SER A 42 -1.85 -24.28 32.41
N ALA A 43 -2.93 -24.97 32.03
CA ALA A 43 -3.04 -26.41 32.14
C ALA A 43 -2.11 -27.13 31.16
N ASN A 44 -1.41 -28.18 31.63
CA ASN A 44 -0.47 -28.98 30.82
C ASN A 44 -1.06 -29.34 29.44
N GLU A 45 -0.27 -29.24 28.38
CA GLU A 45 -0.66 -29.52 26.98
C GLU A 45 -1.31 -30.91 26.80
N GLY A 46 -0.98 -31.88 27.68
CA GLY A 46 -1.57 -33.21 27.68
C GLY A 46 -3.01 -33.32 28.23
N SER A 47 -3.54 -32.29 28.90
CA SER A 47 -4.94 -32.24 29.34
C SER A 47 -5.85 -31.88 28.16
N LYS A 48 -6.35 -32.91 27.46
CA LYS A 48 -7.26 -32.73 26.33
C LYS A 48 -8.65 -32.37 26.84
N LEU A 49 -9.17 -31.23 26.37
CA LEU A 49 -10.57 -30.88 26.55
C LEU A 49 -11.45 -31.76 25.65
N ASN A 50 -12.55 -32.25 26.20
CA ASN A 50 -13.57 -32.97 25.44
C ASN A 50 -14.52 -32.00 24.73
N ASN A 51 -15.39 -32.53 23.86
CA ASN A 51 -16.31 -31.71 23.08
C ASN A 51 -17.29 -30.89 23.95
N ASP A 52 -17.82 -31.47 25.03
CA ASP A 52 -18.75 -30.76 25.91
C ASP A 52 -18.08 -29.57 26.61
N GLN A 53 -16.81 -29.72 27.00
CA GLN A 53 -16.00 -28.65 27.58
C GLN A 53 -15.75 -27.53 26.55
N TRP A 54 -15.41 -27.87 25.31
CA TRP A 54 -15.25 -26.87 24.25
C TRP A 54 -16.55 -26.12 23.96
N GLN A 55 -17.68 -26.83 23.90
CA GLN A 55 -18.99 -26.21 23.70
C GLN A 55 -19.38 -25.30 24.87
N ALA A 56 -19.03 -25.66 26.11
CA ALA A 56 -19.21 -24.81 27.27
C ALA A 56 -18.38 -23.52 27.20
N LEU A 57 -17.12 -23.60 26.75
CA LEU A 57 -16.27 -22.43 26.54
C LEU A 57 -16.82 -21.52 25.43
N ILE A 58 -17.21 -22.10 24.28
CA ILE A 58 -17.85 -21.35 23.20
C ILE A 58 -19.14 -20.67 23.68
N ALA A 59 -19.96 -21.37 24.47
CA ALA A 59 -21.17 -20.81 25.05
C ALA A 59 -20.88 -19.64 26.01
N LEU A 60 -19.83 -19.74 26.83
CA LEU A 60 -19.40 -18.67 27.72
C LEU A 60 -18.97 -17.42 26.93
N HIS A 61 -18.13 -17.58 25.91
CA HIS A 61 -17.70 -16.46 25.06
C HIS A 61 -18.84 -15.88 24.24
N ARG A 62 -19.75 -16.70 23.73
CA ARG A 62 -20.99 -16.24 23.07
C ARG A 62 -21.80 -15.33 23.99
N THR A 63 -22.00 -15.72 25.25
CA THR A 63 -22.71 -14.89 26.24
C THR A 63 -21.99 -13.56 26.42
N LEU A 64 -20.67 -13.55 26.59
CA LEU A 64 -19.90 -12.31 26.71
C LEU A 64 -20.09 -11.39 25.49
N LEU A 65 -20.06 -11.94 24.28
CA LEU A 65 -20.27 -11.16 23.06
C LEU A 65 -21.68 -10.58 22.96
N HIS A 66 -22.72 -11.31 23.40
CA HIS A 66 -24.08 -10.80 23.48
C HIS A 66 -24.23 -9.69 24.52
N GLU A 67 -23.64 -9.83 25.71
CA GLU A 67 -23.64 -8.77 26.74
C GLU A 67 -22.97 -7.50 26.22
N HIS A 68 -21.86 -7.62 25.50
CA HIS A 68 -21.22 -6.48 24.83
C HIS A 68 -22.15 -5.84 23.79
N HIS A 69 -22.79 -6.65 22.94
CA HIS A 69 -23.74 -6.16 21.95
C HIS A 69 -24.90 -5.40 22.57
N ASP A 70 -25.51 -5.94 23.62
CA ASP A 70 -26.62 -5.31 24.34
C ASP A 70 -26.16 -4.01 25.01
N PHE A 71 -24.95 -3.99 25.58
CA PHE A 71 -24.35 -2.78 26.12
C PHE A 71 -24.17 -1.69 25.04
N PHE A 72 -23.71 -2.06 23.85
CA PHE A 72 -23.56 -1.10 22.75
C PHE A 72 -24.92 -0.59 22.26
N LEU A 73 -25.90 -1.46 22.03
CA LEU A 73 -27.23 -1.03 21.61
C LEU A 73 -27.91 -0.12 22.64
N ALA A 74 -27.84 -0.48 23.92
CA ALA A 74 -28.44 0.33 24.99
C ALA A 74 -27.71 1.67 25.16
N SER A 75 -26.37 1.67 25.19
CA SER A 75 -25.59 2.90 25.36
C SER A 75 -25.65 3.84 24.16
N GLN A 76 -25.83 3.31 22.95
CA GLN A 76 -25.93 4.09 21.70
C GLN A 76 -27.37 4.32 21.24
N HIS A 77 -28.37 3.93 22.03
CA HIS A 77 -29.79 4.11 21.72
C HIS A 77 -30.11 5.58 21.34
N PRO A 78 -31.05 5.87 20.43
CA PRO A 78 -31.41 7.25 20.06
C PRO A 78 -31.77 8.12 21.26
N SER A 79 -32.47 7.56 22.25
CA SER A 79 -32.79 8.23 23.50
C SER A 79 -31.63 8.28 24.51
N ALA A 80 -30.44 7.77 24.23
CA ALA A 80 -29.32 7.84 25.16
C ALA A 80 -28.76 9.27 25.28
N SER A 81 -28.54 9.75 26.51
CA SER A 81 -27.85 11.01 26.75
C SER A 81 -26.40 10.97 26.24
N PRO A 82 -25.77 12.13 25.94
CA PRO A 82 -24.37 12.18 25.54
C PRO A 82 -23.41 11.55 26.56
N ALA A 83 -23.74 11.63 27.86
CA ALA A 83 -22.94 10.99 28.90
C ALA A 83 -22.99 9.46 28.82
N LEU A 84 -24.17 8.90 28.52
CA LEU A 84 -24.38 7.47 28.37
C LEU A 84 -23.67 6.92 27.12
N ARG A 85 -23.79 7.62 25.99
CA ARG A 85 -23.11 7.24 24.74
C ARG A 85 -21.59 7.18 24.88
N ARG A 86 -21.00 8.09 25.67
CA ARG A 86 -19.55 8.11 25.93
C ARG A 86 -19.04 6.96 26.80
N LEU A 87 -19.91 6.20 27.48
CA LEU A 87 -19.46 5.11 28.35
C LEU A 87 -18.71 4.02 27.59
N ALA A 88 -19.15 3.68 26.37
CA ALA A 88 -18.50 2.70 25.53
C ALA A 88 -17.01 3.03 25.27
N SER A 89 -16.71 4.30 24.92
CA SER A 89 -15.33 4.78 24.79
C SER A 89 -14.62 4.87 26.14
N LYS A 90 -15.29 5.42 27.17
CA LYS A 90 -14.72 5.61 28.51
C LYS A 90 -14.25 4.31 29.15
N TYR A 91 -14.99 3.23 28.94
CA TYR A 91 -14.67 1.90 29.46
C TYR A 91 -13.91 1.02 28.48
N ALA A 92 -13.48 1.58 27.34
CA ALA A 92 -12.76 0.88 26.28
C ALA A 92 -13.47 -0.41 25.85
N MET A 93 -14.81 -0.36 25.76
CA MET A 93 -15.64 -1.55 25.51
C MET A 93 -15.28 -2.29 24.22
N PRO A 94 -14.99 -1.62 23.08
CA PRO A 94 -14.57 -2.33 21.87
C PRO A 94 -13.25 -3.10 22.07
N ALA A 95 -12.25 -2.47 22.70
CA ALA A 95 -10.96 -3.09 22.96
C ALA A 95 -11.06 -4.27 23.95
N ARG A 96 -11.93 -4.15 24.96
CA ARG A 96 -12.23 -5.24 25.91
C ARG A 96 -12.93 -6.41 25.25
N MET A 97 -13.95 -6.14 24.43
CA MET A 97 -14.66 -7.16 23.65
C MET A 97 -13.70 -7.93 22.76
N TRP A 98 -12.82 -7.23 22.03
CA TRP A 98 -11.79 -7.88 21.23
C TRP A 98 -10.85 -8.72 22.09
N ARG A 99 -10.23 -8.12 23.11
CA ARG A 99 -9.19 -8.79 23.92
C ARG A 99 -9.70 -10.01 24.68
N HIS A 100 -10.81 -9.85 25.41
CA HIS A 100 -11.32 -10.85 26.36
C HIS A 100 -12.49 -11.66 25.81
N GLY A 101 -13.21 -11.13 24.84
CA GLY A 101 -14.32 -11.84 24.19
C GLY A 101 -13.89 -12.71 23.02
N ILE A 102 -12.88 -12.29 22.25
CA ILE A 102 -12.53 -12.91 20.97
C ILE A 102 -11.09 -13.42 20.95
N HIS A 103 -10.12 -12.52 21.08
CA HIS A 103 -8.71 -12.79 20.83
C HIS A 103 -8.12 -13.80 21.83
N SER A 104 -8.35 -13.66 23.14
CA SER A 104 -7.83 -14.61 24.13
C SER A 104 -8.27 -16.05 23.85
N PHE A 105 -9.54 -16.22 23.51
CA PHE A 105 -10.11 -17.53 23.23
C PHE A 105 -9.68 -18.08 21.87
N LEU A 106 -9.56 -17.23 20.84
CA LEU A 106 -8.95 -17.63 19.56
C LEU A 106 -7.52 -18.12 19.75
N GLU A 107 -6.73 -17.45 20.58
CA GLU A 107 -5.38 -17.90 20.89
C GLU A 107 -5.39 -19.22 21.65
N LEU A 108 -6.26 -19.41 22.65
CA LEU A 108 -6.41 -20.71 23.33
C LEU A 108 -6.74 -21.83 22.34
N LEU A 109 -7.70 -21.60 21.43
CA LEU A 109 -8.08 -22.54 20.39
C LEU A 109 -6.90 -22.82 19.45
N ARG A 110 -6.18 -21.78 18.99
CA ARG A 110 -5.03 -21.90 18.09
C ARG A 110 -3.90 -22.74 18.69
N HIS A 111 -3.59 -22.56 19.97
CA HIS A 111 -2.55 -23.35 20.65
C HIS A 111 -2.92 -24.83 20.85
N ARG A 112 -4.20 -25.18 20.73
CA ARG A 112 -4.70 -26.57 20.89
C ARG A 112 -4.97 -27.27 19.55
N LEU A 113 -4.56 -26.68 18.42
CA LEU A 113 -4.65 -27.32 17.12
C LEU A 113 -3.76 -28.58 17.05
N PRO A 114 -4.16 -29.62 16.29
CA PRO A 114 -5.35 -29.68 15.44
C PRO A 114 -6.65 -30.07 16.18
N ALA A 115 -6.59 -30.44 17.47
CA ALA A 115 -7.73 -31.01 18.19
C ALA A 115 -8.91 -30.03 18.40
N SER A 116 -8.65 -28.72 18.34
CA SER A 116 -9.63 -27.64 18.48
C SER A 116 -10.22 -27.14 17.16
N LEU A 117 -9.83 -27.70 16.00
CA LEU A 117 -10.10 -27.10 14.68
C LEU A 117 -11.59 -26.81 14.44
N GLU A 118 -12.48 -27.79 14.62
CA GLU A 118 -13.93 -27.63 14.42
C GLU A 118 -14.54 -26.57 15.36
N HIS A 119 -14.04 -26.51 16.60
CA HIS A 119 -14.47 -25.52 17.60
C HIS A 119 -13.96 -24.13 17.26
N MET A 120 -12.74 -24.03 16.73
CA MET A 120 -12.16 -22.78 16.24
C MET A 120 -12.93 -22.23 15.05
N LEU A 121 -13.28 -23.08 14.08
CA LEU A 121 -14.14 -22.71 12.96
C LEU A 121 -15.49 -22.18 13.46
N THR A 122 -16.15 -22.95 14.32
CA THR A 122 -17.44 -22.56 14.92
C THR A 122 -17.37 -21.20 15.62
N PHE A 123 -16.33 -20.97 16.41
CA PHE A 123 -16.16 -19.73 17.14
C PHE A 123 -15.85 -18.54 16.22
N ILE A 124 -15.04 -18.73 15.16
CA ILE A 124 -14.76 -17.66 14.20
C ILE A 124 -16.06 -17.22 13.50
N TYR A 125 -16.90 -18.15 13.03
CA TYR A 125 -18.18 -17.78 12.41
C TYR A 125 -19.12 -17.03 13.37
N LEU A 126 -19.14 -17.43 14.64
CA LEU A 126 -19.91 -16.75 15.68
C LEU A 126 -19.39 -15.33 15.91
N ALA A 127 -18.09 -15.17 16.13
CA ALA A 127 -17.47 -13.87 16.35
C ALA A 127 -17.62 -12.97 15.12
N TYR A 128 -17.45 -13.49 13.91
CA TYR A 128 -17.63 -12.76 12.67
C TYR A 128 -19.06 -12.25 12.51
N SER A 129 -20.05 -13.11 12.75
CA SER A 129 -21.47 -12.72 12.69
C SER A 129 -21.80 -11.61 13.69
N MET A 130 -21.23 -11.69 14.90
CA MET A 130 -21.38 -10.63 15.90
C MET A 130 -20.72 -9.31 15.47
N MET A 131 -19.50 -9.36 14.94
CA MET A 131 -18.81 -8.15 14.46
C MET A 131 -19.53 -7.51 13.26
N ALA A 132 -20.05 -8.33 12.34
CA ALA A 132 -20.83 -7.85 11.21
C ALA A 132 -22.14 -7.17 11.67
N LEU A 133 -22.83 -7.76 12.65
CA LEU A 133 -24.01 -7.16 13.25
C LEU A 133 -23.70 -5.82 13.92
N LEU A 134 -22.61 -5.73 14.70
CA LEU A 134 -22.18 -4.47 15.32
C LEU A 134 -21.77 -3.42 14.31
N TYR A 135 -21.12 -3.85 13.23
CA TYR A 135 -20.78 -3.00 12.10
C TYR A 135 -22.02 -2.34 11.48
N GLU A 136 -23.12 -3.09 11.33
CA GLU A 136 -24.38 -2.57 10.78
C GLU A 136 -25.20 -1.73 11.78
N THR A 137 -25.19 -2.11 13.07
CA THR A 137 -26.10 -1.56 14.08
C THR A 137 -25.48 -0.48 14.96
N VAL A 138 -24.15 -0.41 15.05
CA VAL A 138 -23.41 0.50 15.94
C VAL A 138 -22.25 1.19 15.19
N PRO A 139 -22.56 2.16 14.29
CA PRO A 139 -21.57 2.77 13.40
C PRO A 139 -20.55 3.67 14.11
N ASN A 140 -20.78 4.06 15.37
CA ASN A 140 -19.86 4.92 16.13
C ASN A 140 -18.46 4.30 16.35
N PHE A 141 -18.34 2.98 16.20
CA PHE A 141 -17.08 2.25 16.33
C PHE A 141 -16.74 1.49 15.04
N GLU A 142 -17.28 1.92 13.89
CA GLU A 142 -17.13 1.25 12.59
C GLU A 142 -15.68 0.88 12.28
N ASP A 143 -14.73 1.78 12.55
CA ASP A 143 -13.31 1.56 12.29
C ASP A 143 -12.75 0.37 13.08
N THR A 144 -13.18 0.20 14.35
CA THR A 144 -12.78 -0.97 15.15
C THR A 144 -13.41 -2.25 14.61
N TRP A 145 -14.68 -2.22 14.21
CA TRP A 145 -15.37 -3.40 13.70
C TRP A 145 -14.79 -3.90 12.37
N ILE A 146 -14.46 -2.98 11.47
CA ILE A 146 -13.80 -3.28 10.20
C ILE A 146 -12.48 -4.02 10.45
N GLU A 147 -11.66 -3.54 11.38
CA GLU A 147 -10.39 -4.18 11.69
C GLU A 147 -10.57 -5.57 12.31
N CYS A 148 -11.50 -5.73 13.26
CA CYS A 148 -11.83 -7.03 13.85
C CYS A 148 -12.31 -8.04 12.79
N LEU A 149 -13.10 -7.60 11.81
CA LEU A 149 -13.56 -8.44 10.69
C LEU A 149 -12.38 -8.86 9.78
N GLY A 150 -11.43 -7.94 9.54
CA GLY A 150 -10.19 -8.24 8.84
C GLY A 150 -9.33 -9.28 9.57
N ASP A 151 -9.16 -9.12 10.88
CA ASP A 151 -8.42 -10.04 11.75
C ASP A 151 -9.07 -11.43 11.80
N LEU A 152 -10.40 -11.51 11.98
CA LEU A 152 -11.15 -12.77 11.96
C LEU A 152 -11.01 -13.48 10.61
N GLY A 153 -11.07 -12.73 9.51
CA GLY A 153 -10.80 -13.27 8.18
C GLY A 153 -9.39 -13.87 8.05
N ARG A 154 -8.38 -13.24 8.66
CA ARG A 154 -7.01 -13.80 8.70
C ARG A 154 -6.90 -15.05 9.54
N TYR A 155 -7.52 -15.09 10.71
CA TYR A 155 -7.54 -16.31 11.53
C TYR A 155 -8.15 -17.46 10.73
N ARG A 156 -9.27 -17.22 10.05
CA ARG A 156 -9.94 -18.24 9.23
C ARG A 156 -9.14 -18.65 8.00
N MET A 157 -8.42 -17.72 7.37
CA MET A 157 -7.47 -18.03 6.30
C MET A 157 -6.29 -18.87 6.81
N ALA A 158 -5.76 -18.55 7.99
CA ALA A 158 -4.53 -19.15 8.50
C ALA A 158 -4.69 -20.61 8.97
N ILE A 159 -5.89 -21.01 9.37
CA ILE A 159 -6.20 -22.40 9.79
C ILE A 159 -6.59 -23.32 8.63
N GLU A 160 -6.71 -22.80 7.41
CA GLU A 160 -6.94 -23.61 6.21
C GLU A 160 -5.61 -24.06 5.61
N ASP A 161 -5.29 -25.33 5.87
CA ASP A 161 -4.11 -25.99 5.33
C ASP A 161 -4.41 -26.80 4.06
N ASP A 162 -5.59 -27.44 3.97
CA ASP A 162 -5.92 -28.39 2.89
C ASP A 162 -6.85 -27.81 1.81
N ASP A 163 -7.76 -26.89 2.15
CA ASP A 163 -8.70 -26.28 1.19
C ASP A 163 -8.18 -24.94 0.66
N LEU A 164 -7.49 -25.00 -0.49
CA LEU A 164 -6.96 -23.81 -1.18
C LEU A 164 -8.05 -22.80 -1.58
N LYS A 165 -9.28 -23.27 -1.85
CA LYS A 165 -10.38 -22.40 -2.27
C LYS A 165 -10.92 -21.62 -1.09
N ASP A 166 -11.15 -22.27 0.03
CA ASP A 166 -11.57 -21.60 1.27
C ASP A 166 -10.51 -20.61 1.74
N ARG A 167 -9.23 -20.99 1.66
CA ARG A 167 -8.13 -20.09 1.95
C ARG A 167 -8.15 -18.84 1.08
N GLU A 168 -8.37 -18.98 -0.23
CA GLU A 168 -8.47 -17.85 -1.16
C GLU A 168 -9.67 -16.94 -0.84
N VAL A 169 -10.85 -17.52 -0.57
CA VAL A 169 -12.04 -16.78 -0.16
C VAL A 169 -11.78 -15.94 1.09
N TRP A 170 -11.21 -16.53 2.13
CA TRP A 170 -10.93 -15.81 3.38
C TRP A 170 -9.78 -14.82 3.27
N THR A 171 -8.83 -15.07 2.36
CA THR A 171 -7.83 -14.07 1.97
C THR A 171 -8.52 -12.84 1.36
N ALA A 172 -9.47 -13.04 0.45
CA ALA A 172 -10.22 -11.95 -0.18
C ALA A 172 -11.11 -11.20 0.81
N VAL A 173 -11.83 -11.91 1.70
CA VAL A 173 -12.64 -11.30 2.76
C VAL A 173 -11.78 -10.43 3.67
N SER A 174 -10.64 -10.94 4.10
CA SER A 174 -9.74 -10.18 4.96
C SER A 174 -9.15 -8.96 4.25
N ARG A 175 -8.73 -9.11 2.98
CA ARG A 175 -8.20 -8.03 2.15
C ARG A 175 -9.23 -6.92 2.01
N HIS A 176 -10.48 -7.26 1.69
CA HIS A 176 -11.58 -6.30 1.58
C HIS A 176 -11.70 -5.41 2.83
N TRP A 177 -11.72 -6.03 4.01
CA TRP A 177 -11.83 -5.29 5.28
C TRP A 177 -10.62 -4.40 5.55
N TYR A 178 -9.39 -4.88 5.35
CA TYR A 178 -8.21 -4.03 5.56
C TYR A 178 -8.05 -2.94 4.50
N SER A 179 -8.42 -3.18 3.25
CA SER A 179 -8.44 -2.15 2.21
C SER A 179 -9.38 -1.03 2.64
N ARG A 180 -10.60 -1.38 3.09
CA ARG A 180 -11.58 -0.42 3.63
C ARG A 180 -11.06 0.32 4.87
N ALA A 181 -10.41 -0.38 5.79
CA ALA A 181 -9.78 0.23 6.95
C ALA A 181 -8.73 1.26 6.53
N SER A 182 -7.89 0.89 5.55
CA SER A 182 -6.80 1.75 5.06
C SER A 182 -7.32 2.97 4.30
N ASP A 183 -8.49 2.90 3.65
CA ASP A 183 -9.11 4.07 3.04
C ASP A 183 -9.60 5.09 4.06
N LYS A 184 -10.05 4.62 5.22
CA LYS A 184 -10.50 5.48 6.31
C LYS A 184 -9.35 6.06 7.11
N SER A 185 -8.32 5.25 7.32
CA SER A 185 -7.13 5.59 8.10
C SER A 185 -5.86 5.43 7.26
N PRO A 186 -5.69 6.20 6.17
CA PRO A 186 -4.59 6.00 5.22
C PRO A 186 -3.21 6.27 5.81
N ALA A 187 -3.14 6.96 6.95
CA ALA A 187 -1.89 7.23 7.64
C ALA A 187 -1.39 6.07 8.52
N THR A 188 -2.17 5.00 8.70
CA THR A 188 -1.89 3.93 9.66
C THR A 188 -1.15 2.75 9.03
N GLY A 189 0.12 2.59 9.36
CA GLY A 189 1.02 1.58 8.78
C GLY A 189 0.57 0.14 8.99
N ARG A 190 0.00 -0.16 10.16
CA ARG A 190 -0.40 -1.54 10.54
C ARG A 190 -1.40 -2.15 9.57
N LEU A 191 -2.27 -1.34 8.96
CA LEU A 191 -3.25 -1.81 7.98
C LEU A 191 -2.56 -2.29 6.70
N TYR A 192 -1.56 -1.55 6.23
CA TYR A 192 -0.74 -1.96 5.07
C TYR A 192 0.14 -3.17 5.40
N HIS A 193 0.65 -3.31 6.62
CA HIS A 193 1.33 -4.54 7.04
C HIS A 193 0.46 -5.78 6.89
N HIS A 194 -0.82 -5.70 7.28
CA HIS A 194 -1.76 -6.81 7.11
C HIS A 194 -2.09 -7.08 5.64
N LEU A 195 -2.28 -6.03 4.82
CA LEU A 195 -2.41 -6.16 3.37
C LEU A 195 -1.17 -6.80 2.72
N ALA A 196 0.03 -6.51 3.24
CA ALA A 196 1.26 -7.15 2.77
C ALA A 196 1.22 -8.67 3.02
N ILE A 197 0.79 -9.13 4.19
CA ILE A 197 0.66 -10.57 4.47
C ILE A 197 -0.32 -11.23 3.49
N LEU A 198 -1.41 -10.55 3.16
CA LEU A 198 -2.49 -11.02 2.29
C LEU A 198 -2.19 -10.90 0.78
N ALA A 199 -1.10 -10.22 0.42
CA ALA A 199 -0.70 -10.06 -0.98
C ALA A 199 0.03 -11.30 -1.54
N ARG A 200 0.27 -12.35 -0.74
CA ARG A 200 0.86 -13.60 -1.23
C ARG A 200 -0.03 -14.25 -2.30
N PRO A 201 0.55 -14.81 -3.39
CA PRO A 201 1.98 -14.96 -3.67
C PRO A 201 2.64 -13.76 -4.41
N ASN A 202 1.95 -12.64 -4.62
CA ASN A 202 2.49 -11.48 -5.35
C ASN A 202 3.60 -10.77 -4.56
N ALA A 203 4.85 -11.00 -4.92
CA ALA A 203 6.01 -10.46 -4.21
C ALA A 203 6.19 -8.94 -4.36
N LEU A 204 5.90 -8.38 -5.54
CA LEU A 204 5.97 -6.94 -5.76
C LEU A 204 4.93 -6.19 -4.91
N GLN A 205 3.69 -6.70 -4.87
CA GLN A 205 2.63 -6.13 -4.06
C GLN A 205 2.92 -6.27 -2.55
N GLN A 206 3.50 -7.40 -2.12
CA GLN A 206 4.01 -7.56 -0.75
C GLN A 206 5.04 -6.49 -0.40
N LEU A 207 6.05 -6.29 -1.26
CA LEU A 207 7.10 -5.30 -1.06
C LEU A 207 6.51 -3.88 -1.00
N PHE A 208 5.60 -3.55 -1.91
CA PHE A 208 4.85 -2.29 -1.90
C PHE A 208 4.16 -2.05 -0.56
N TYR A 209 3.34 -2.99 -0.08
CA TYR A 209 2.59 -2.79 1.16
C TYR A 209 3.48 -2.75 2.40
N TYR A 210 4.52 -3.59 2.47
CA TYR A 210 5.47 -3.53 3.59
C TYR A 210 6.26 -2.22 3.63
N THR A 211 6.70 -1.73 2.47
CA THR A 211 7.41 -0.44 2.42
C THR A 211 6.47 0.73 2.72
N LYS A 212 5.24 0.71 2.20
CA LYS A 212 4.19 1.67 2.54
C LYS A 212 3.87 1.66 4.04
N SER A 213 3.78 0.49 4.67
CA SER A 213 3.59 0.34 6.12
C SER A 213 4.65 1.07 6.97
N LEU A 214 5.84 1.31 6.41
CA LEU A 214 6.96 2.00 7.06
C LEU A 214 7.08 3.47 6.65
N CYS A 215 6.46 3.88 5.54
CA CYS A 215 6.58 5.22 4.95
C CYS A 215 5.25 6.01 4.94
N VAL A 216 4.37 5.71 5.90
CA VAL A 216 3.17 6.48 6.22
C VAL A 216 3.38 7.24 7.54
N PRO A 217 2.60 8.29 7.85
CA PRO A 217 2.80 9.13 9.03
C PRO A 217 2.81 8.38 10.37
N ILE A 218 2.03 7.30 10.51
CA ILE A 218 2.03 6.43 11.69
C ILE A 218 2.61 5.07 11.27
N PRO A 219 3.94 4.91 11.22
CA PRO A 219 4.57 3.69 10.72
C PRO A 219 4.36 2.51 11.66
N PHE A 220 4.30 1.30 11.11
CA PHE A 220 4.26 0.07 11.89
C PHE A 220 5.61 -0.63 11.87
N LEU A 221 6.44 -0.36 12.88
CA LEU A 221 7.85 -0.76 12.91
C LEU A 221 8.07 -2.28 12.92
N SER A 222 7.14 -3.07 13.46
CA SER A 222 7.20 -4.55 13.40
C SER A 222 7.16 -5.09 11.95
N ALA A 223 6.76 -4.27 10.98
CA ALA A 223 6.90 -4.62 9.56
C ALA A 223 8.36 -4.84 9.15
N ARG A 224 9.35 -4.24 9.84
CA ARG A 224 10.78 -4.45 9.56
C ARG A 224 11.24 -5.88 9.79
N GLU A 225 10.65 -6.58 10.76
CA GLU A 225 10.91 -8.00 10.98
C GLU A 225 10.09 -8.85 9.99
N SER A 226 8.82 -8.49 9.79
CA SER A 226 7.90 -9.28 8.95
C SER A 226 8.31 -9.32 7.47
N ILE A 227 8.80 -8.18 6.93
CA ILE A 227 9.25 -8.08 5.54
C ILE A 227 10.44 -9.01 5.24
N MET A 228 11.24 -9.40 6.26
CA MET A 228 12.33 -10.34 6.05
C MET A 228 11.83 -11.69 5.54
N THR A 229 10.60 -12.11 5.86
CA THR A 229 10.02 -13.35 5.31
C THR A 229 9.86 -13.32 3.79
N LEU A 230 9.77 -12.14 3.18
CA LEU A 230 9.80 -11.95 1.73
C LEU A 230 11.24 -12.01 1.18
N PHE A 231 12.20 -11.45 1.93
CA PHE A 231 13.58 -11.33 1.48
C PHE A 231 14.43 -12.59 1.68
N GLU A 232 14.27 -13.32 2.79
CA GLU A 232 15.14 -14.46 3.14
C GLU A 232 15.26 -15.53 2.03
N PRO A 233 14.19 -15.94 1.32
CA PRO A 233 14.33 -16.87 0.19
C PRO A 233 15.26 -16.34 -0.91
N HIS A 234 15.25 -15.04 -1.15
CA HIS A 234 16.04 -14.39 -2.20
C HIS A 234 17.48 -14.12 -1.77
N LEU A 235 17.71 -13.85 -0.48
CA LEU A 235 19.03 -13.64 0.11
C LEU A 235 19.79 -14.95 0.33
N SER A 236 19.07 -16.06 0.53
CA SER A 236 19.65 -17.41 0.69
C SER A 236 19.84 -18.15 -0.64
N GLY A 237 19.38 -17.59 -1.76
CA GLY A 237 19.44 -18.24 -3.08
C GLY A 237 18.47 -19.42 -3.23
N ALA A 238 17.40 -19.46 -2.43
CA ALA A 238 16.37 -20.49 -2.56
C ALA A 238 15.63 -20.37 -3.91
N PRO A 239 15.21 -21.49 -4.50
CA PRO A 239 14.40 -21.48 -5.72
C PRO A 239 13.12 -20.64 -5.52
N THR A 240 12.82 -19.76 -6.48
CA THR A 240 11.62 -18.91 -6.47
C THR A 240 10.74 -19.19 -7.68
N ARG A 241 9.43 -19.01 -7.53
CA ARG A 241 8.45 -19.08 -8.63
C ARG A 241 8.22 -17.73 -9.31
N LEU A 242 8.90 -16.68 -8.82
CA LEU A 242 8.81 -15.34 -9.41
C LEU A 242 9.52 -15.30 -10.77
N ALA A 243 9.08 -14.39 -11.63
CA ALA A 243 9.85 -14.03 -12.81
C ALA A 243 11.22 -13.49 -12.36
N ASP A 244 12.28 -13.83 -13.09
CA ASP A 244 13.65 -13.47 -12.68
C ASP A 244 13.83 -11.96 -12.42
N VAL A 245 13.16 -11.12 -13.20
CA VAL A 245 13.20 -9.65 -13.04
C VAL A 245 12.63 -9.22 -11.68
N ASP A 246 11.49 -9.79 -11.27
CA ASP A 246 10.88 -9.48 -9.97
C ASP A 246 11.71 -10.06 -8.83
N ALA A 247 12.27 -11.25 -9.02
CA ALA A 247 13.18 -11.86 -8.05
C ALA A 247 14.44 -11.02 -7.84
N ALA A 248 15.03 -10.48 -8.91
CA ALA A 248 16.19 -9.59 -8.86
C ALA A 248 15.84 -8.26 -8.17
N PHE A 249 14.67 -7.68 -8.46
CA PHE A 249 14.18 -6.47 -7.80
C PHE A 249 14.00 -6.67 -6.28
N VAL A 250 13.31 -7.75 -5.88
CA VAL A 250 13.07 -8.09 -4.48
C VAL A 250 14.39 -8.39 -3.76
N ARG A 251 15.34 -9.06 -4.42
CA ARG A 251 16.68 -9.32 -3.87
C ARG A 251 17.47 -8.04 -3.65
N ALA A 252 17.50 -7.12 -4.63
CA ALA A 252 18.17 -5.83 -4.49
C ALA A 252 17.59 -5.01 -3.32
N HIS A 253 16.25 -4.98 -3.20
CA HIS A 253 15.60 -4.37 -2.04
C HIS A 253 15.93 -5.07 -0.72
N GLY A 254 15.99 -6.40 -0.69
CA GLY A 254 16.36 -7.16 0.50
C GLY A 254 17.78 -6.88 0.98
N ILE A 255 18.72 -6.74 0.04
CA ILE A 255 20.12 -6.35 0.33
C ILE A 255 20.16 -4.91 0.86
N LEU A 256 19.52 -3.97 0.16
CA LEU A 256 19.43 -2.57 0.61
C LEU A 256 18.75 -2.43 1.96
N PHE A 257 17.71 -3.22 2.24
CA PHE A 257 16.95 -3.15 3.48
C PHE A 257 17.74 -3.69 4.67
N SER A 258 18.29 -4.90 4.52
CA SER A 258 18.96 -5.63 5.60
C SER A 258 20.44 -5.26 5.79
N GLY A 259 21.08 -4.70 4.77
CA GLY A 259 22.53 -4.46 4.76
C GLY A 259 23.36 -5.75 4.67
N ARG A 260 22.75 -6.90 4.37
CA ARG A 260 23.42 -8.20 4.18
C ARG A 260 23.71 -8.44 2.70
N ASN A 261 24.72 -9.25 2.39
CA ASN A 261 25.08 -9.64 1.02
C ASN A 261 25.37 -8.43 0.09
N ASN A 262 26.02 -7.37 0.59
CA ASN A 262 26.32 -6.16 -0.20
C ASN A 262 27.17 -6.45 -1.44
N ASP A 263 27.98 -7.51 -1.43
CA ASP A 263 28.74 -8.03 -2.56
C ASP A 263 27.86 -8.44 -3.75
N GLN A 264 26.59 -8.78 -3.51
CA GLN A 264 25.63 -9.20 -4.53
C GLN A 264 24.69 -8.07 -4.97
N LEU A 265 24.82 -6.87 -4.40
CA LEU A 265 23.90 -5.77 -4.71
C LEU A 265 24.03 -5.32 -6.16
N ALA A 266 25.26 -5.06 -6.61
CA ALA A 266 25.53 -4.57 -7.96
C ALA A 266 25.06 -5.56 -9.03
N SER A 267 25.29 -6.86 -8.84
CA SER A 267 24.85 -7.91 -9.77
C SER A 267 23.32 -8.06 -9.77
N SER A 268 22.67 -7.96 -8.60
CA SER A 268 21.20 -8.03 -8.50
C SER A 268 20.53 -6.84 -9.18
N ILE A 269 21.08 -5.63 -9.00
CA ILE A 269 20.61 -4.42 -9.70
C ILE A 269 20.79 -4.58 -11.21
N GLN A 270 21.97 -5.03 -11.66
CA GLN A 270 22.24 -5.22 -13.08
C GLN A 270 21.30 -6.25 -13.71
N GLU A 271 21.09 -7.39 -13.05
CA GLU A 271 20.16 -8.43 -13.51
C GLU A 271 18.74 -7.88 -13.69
N PHE A 272 18.25 -7.09 -12.73
CA PHE A 272 16.94 -6.45 -12.84
C PHE A 272 16.89 -5.49 -14.05
N LEU A 273 17.86 -4.59 -14.16
CA LEU A 273 17.89 -3.58 -15.21
C LEU A 273 17.98 -4.18 -16.62
N ASP A 274 18.78 -5.23 -16.80
CA ASP A 274 18.95 -5.92 -18.09
C ASP A 274 17.64 -6.59 -18.56
N LYS A 275 16.81 -7.02 -17.62
CA LYS A 275 15.53 -7.71 -17.89
C LYS A 275 14.34 -6.74 -17.94
N LEU A 276 14.46 -5.56 -17.35
CA LEU A 276 13.33 -4.64 -17.12
C LEU A 276 12.65 -4.20 -18.42
N ASP A 277 13.39 -3.67 -19.39
CA ASP A 277 12.79 -3.13 -20.63
C ASP A 277 11.98 -4.20 -21.40
N ASN A 278 12.58 -5.38 -21.56
CA ASN A 278 11.92 -6.53 -22.18
C ASN A 278 10.72 -7.02 -21.37
N HIS A 279 10.79 -6.95 -20.04
CA HIS A 279 9.66 -7.32 -19.19
C HIS A 279 8.49 -6.35 -19.34
N ILE A 280 8.75 -5.03 -19.37
CA ILE A 280 7.71 -4.02 -19.64
C ILE A 280 7.04 -4.29 -20.99
N ALA A 281 7.84 -4.53 -22.03
CA ALA A 281 7.34 -4.81 -23.37
C ALA A 281 6.47 -6.08 -23.46
N ARG A 282 6.79 -7.13 -22.69
CA ARG A 282 6.03 -8.40 -22.69
C ARG A 282 4.78 -8.35 -21.81
N THR A 283 4.85 -7.65 -20.68
CA THR A 283 3.77 -7.60 -19.69
C THR A 283 2.70 -6.57 -20.08
N THR A 284 3.06 -5.55 -20.86
CA THR A 284 2.15 -4.54 -21.46
C THR A 284 1.25 -3.88 -20.40
N VAL A 285 -0.08 -3.91 -20.56
CA VAL A 285 -1.05 -3.28 -19.66
C VAL A 285 -0.95 -3.83 -18.24
N ARG A 286 -0.53 -5.09 -18.04
CA ARG A 286 -0.34 -5.63 -16.70
C ARG A 286 0.82 -4.98 -15.94
N TRP A 287 1.71 -4.27 -16.64
CA TRP A 287 2.83 -3.56 -16.03
C TRP A 287 2.40 -2.26 -15.36
N THR A 288 1.22 -1.71 -15.67
CA THR A 288 0.76 -0.46 -15.04
C THR A 288 0.76 -0.56 -13.52
N GLU A 289 0.26 -1.68 -13.00
CA GLU A 289 0.23 -2.01 -11.57
C GLU A 289 1.63 -2.23 -10.99
N SER A 290 2.43 -3.10 -11.60
CA SER A 290 3.81 -3.32 -11.18
C SER A 290 4.64 -2.04 -11.21
N GLY A 291 4.38 -1.15 -12.17
CA GLY A 291 5.06 0.13 -12.35
C GLY A 291 4.90 1.04 -11.14
N TYR A 292 3.67 1.29 -10.67
CA TYR A 292 3.50 2.11 -9.48
C TYR A 292 3.98 1.42 -8.20
N TYR A 293 3.92 0.08 -8.10
CA TYR A 293 4.53 -0.65 -6.97
C TYR A 293 6.05 -0.45 -6.90
N ILE A 294 6.73 -0.60 -8.04
CA ILE A 294 8.18 -0.42 -8.14
C ILE A 294 8.55 1.04 -7.86
N GLY A 295 7.84 2.00 -8.46
CA GLY A 295 8.07 3.43 -8.21
C GLY A 295 7.97 3.77 -6.73
N ILE A 296 6.93 3.30 -6.04
CA ILE A 296 6.74 3.55 -4.60
C ILE A 296 7.84 2.86 -3.78
N ALA A 297 8.18 1.61 -4.07
CA ALA A 297 9.23 0.89 -3.35
C ALA A 297 10.60 1.58 -3.48
N LEU A 298 10.93 2.09 -4.68
CA LEU A 298 12.16 2.87 -4.92
C LEU A 298 12.14 4.18 -4.13
N SER A 299 11.05 4.95 -4.17
CA SER A 299 10.89 6.16 -3.34
C SER A 299 11.04 5.86 -1.84
N CYS A 300 10.43 4.78 -1.35
CA CYS A 300 10.59 4.32 0.03
C CYS A 300 12.05 3.98 0.35
N SER A 301 12.80 3.37 -0.59
CA SER A 301 14.22 3.03 -0.37
C SER A 301 15.13 4.26 -0.27
N LEU A 302 14.83 5.34 -1.01
CA LEU A 302 15.52 6.62 -0.88
C LEU A 302 15.35 7.22 0.52
N LEU A 303 14.19 6.99 1.13
CA LEU A 303 13.87 7.37 2.51
C LEU A 303 14.37 6.35 3.56
N GLU A 304 15.17 5.37 3.13
CA GLU A 304 15.61 4.24 3.96
C GLU A 304 14.46 3.55 4.69
N TYR A 305 13.34 3.41 3.96
CA TYR A 305 12.10 2.82 4.45
C TYR A 305 11.60 3.54 5.72
N GLY A 306 11.62 4.88 5.70
CA GLY A 306 11.14 5.73 6.79
C GLY A 306 12.09 5.82 7.98
N SER A 307 13.40 5.57 7.80
CA SER A 307 14.35 5.74 8.91
C SER A 307 14.51 7.22 9.27
N GLU A 308 14.39 7.57 10.55
CA GLU A 308 14.59 8.95 11.01
C GLU A 308 16.03 9.45 10.84
N SER A 309 17.00 8.53 10.73
CA SER A 309 18.41 8.85 10.45
C SER A 309 18.68 9.19 8.98
N ASN A 310 17.74 8.89 8.08
CA ASN A 310 17.93 9.10 6.65
C ASN A 310 18.07 10.60 6.32
N ILE A 311 18.96 10.92 5.38
CA ILE A 311 19.28 12.30 5.02
C ILE A 311 18.10 13.07 4.41
N LEU A 312 17.25 12.40 3.61
CA LEU A 312 16.04 13.01 3.07
C LEU A 312 14.98 13.19 4.16
N MET A 313 14.78 12.18 5.02
CA MET A 313 13.83 12.26 6.14
C MET A 313 14.15 13.44 7.08
N ARG A 314 15.43 13.62 7.42
CA ARG A 314 15.88 14.76 8.23
C ARG A 314 15.71 16.10 7.51
N SER A 315 16.11 16.16 6.23
CA SER A 315 15.96 17.38 5.41
C SER A 315 14.50 17.83 5.29
N ILE A 316 13.57 16.89 5.10
CA ILE A 316 12.12 17.17 5.05
C ILE A 316 11.63 17.63 6.42
N LYS A 317 12.01 16.95 7.50
CA LYS A 317 11.61 17.31 8.87
C LYS A 317 12.08 18.71 9.25
N SER A 318 13.35 19.04 9.01
CA SER A 318 13.93 20.36 9.31
C SER A 318 13.29 21.46 8.45
N GLY A 319 12.99 21.18 7.18
CA GLY A 319 12.31 22.14 6.30
C GLY A 319 10.87 22.44 6.70
N ARG A 320 10.17 21.51 7.39
CA ARG A 320 8.82 21.73 7.92
C ARG A 320 8.79 22.60 9.17
N THR A 321 9.89 22.68 9.92
CA THR A 321 9.92 23.32 11.25
C THR A 321 10.33 24.80 11.25
N HIS A 322 10.54 25.46 10.09
CA HIS A 322 10.91 26.89 9.95
C HIS A 322 11.67 27.47 11.17
N ASP A 323 12.99 27.28 11.21
CA ASP A 323 13.91 27.71 12.28
C ASP A 323 13.74 27.00 13.64
N VAL A 324 14.56 25.97 13.84
CA VAL A 324 15.34 25.86 15.08
C VAL A 324 16.76 25.55 14.65
N ASP A 325 17.72 26.41 15.04
CA ASP A 325 19.15 26.11 15.06
C ASP A 325 19.39 24.83 15.86
N ILE A 326 19.20 23.67 15.23
CA ILE A 326 19.87 22.46 15.66
C ILE A 326 21.20 22.53 14.93
N SER A 327 22.26 22.86 15.65
CA SER A 327 23.63 22.62 15.18
C SER A 327 23.79 21.11 15.04
N MET A 328 23.34 20.57 13.90
CA MET A 328 23.52 19.17 13.55
C MET A 328 24.97 18.99 13.11
N ASP A 329 25.66 18.05 13.74
CA ASP A 329 27.05 17.76 13.45
C ASP A 329 27.22 17.43 11.95
N ASP A 330 28.22 18.02 11.29
CA ASP A 330 28.50 17.80 9.86
C ASP A 330 28.76 16.31 9.56
N SER A 331 29.21 15.54 10.58
CA SER A 331 29.39 14.09 10.50
C SER A 331 28.07 13.34 10.30
N GLU A 332 26.96 13.85 10.85
CA GLU A 332 25.64 13.24 10.71
C GLU A 332 25.02 13.55 9.34
N ASN A 333 25.41 14.62 8.64
CA ASN A 333 24.90 14.98 7.31
C ASN A 333 25.62 14.25 6.16
N ALA A 334 26.58 13.37 6.46
CA ALA A 334 27.26 12.59 5.44
C ALA A 334 26.31 11.59 4.76
N MET A 335 26.35 11.59 3.43
CA MET A 335 25.59 10.63 2.63
C MET A 335 26.15 9.22 2.87
N THR A 336 25.30 8.30 3.31
CA THR A 336 25.72 6.92 3.60
C THR A 336 25.86 6.12 2.31
N GLN A 337 26.74 5.11 2.30
CA GLN A 337 26.85 4.19 1.16
C GLN A 337 25.51 3.53 0.83
N LYS A 338 24.69 3.26 1.85
CA LYS A 338 23.34 2.71 1.70
C LYS A 338 22.43 3.64 0.90
N PHE A 339 22.46 4.95 1.21
CA PHE A 339 21.71 5.94 0.45
C PHE A 339 22.24 6.07 -0.99
N PHE A 340 23.56 6.14 -1.18
CA PHE A 340 24.15 6.17 -2.52
C PHE A 340 23.72 4.98 -3.38
N ASN A 341 23.72 3.77 -2.81
CA ASN A 341 23.29 2.57 -3.52
C ASN A 341 21.79 2.61 -3.87
N ALA A 342 20.94 3.10 -2.96
CA ALA A 342 19.51 3.28 -3.25
C ALA A 342 19.27 4.34 -4.33
N LEU A 343 20.04 5.44 -4.32
CA LEU A 343 19.99 6.49 -5.33
C LEU A 343 20.45 6.00 -6.70
N ASP A 344 21.57 5.27 -6.77
CA ASP A 344 22.05 4.66 -8.01
C ASP A 344 21.01 3.70 -8.60
N PHE A 345 20.47 2.80 -7.76
CA PHE A 345 19.46 1.85 -8.17
C PHE A 345 18.21 2.56 -8.72
N THR A 346 17.72 3.57 -8.00
CA THR A 346 16.54 4.35 -8.39
C THR A 346 16.77 5.10 -9.69
N ALA A 347 17.89 5.82 -9.82
CA ALA A 347 18.23 6.61 -11.00
C ALA A 347 18.39 5.76 -12.27
N ARG A 348 19.03 4.60 -12.15
CA ARG A 348 19.20 3.67 -13.27
C ARG A 348 17.88 3.03 -13.67
N THR A 349 17.02 2.71 -12.71
CA THR A 349 15.66 2.22 -12.99
C THR A 349 14.82 3.28 -13.69
N HIS A 350 14.83 4.53 -13.19
CA HIS A 350 14.18 5.66 -13.85
C HIS A 350 14.66 5.83 -15.30
N THR A 351 15.97 5.68 -15.54
CA THR A 351 16.53 5.80 -16.89
C THR A 351 15.95 4.76 -17.85
N VAL A 352 15.89 3.49 -17.44
CA VAL A 352 15.30 2.42 -18.29
C VAL A 352 13.82 2.68 -18.55
N VAL A 353 13.05 3.04 -17.51
CA VAL A 353 11.60 3.25 -17.65
C VAL A 353 11.29 4.48 -18.51
N PHE A 354 11.97 5.61 -18.30
CA PHE A 354 11.67 6.86 -19.00
C PHE A 354 12.27 6.96 -20.41
N GLN A 355 13.13 6.01 -20.80
CA GLN A 355 13.50 5.83 -22.21
C GLN A 355 12.32 5.35 -23.08
N ARG A 356 11.28 4.80 -22.47
CA ARG A 356 10.06 4.34 -23.15
C ARG A 356 9.04 5.46 -23.36
N PHE A 357 9.48 6.67 -23.71
CA PHE A 357 8.56 7.78 -23.95
C PHE A 357 7.56 7.47 -25.07
N GLY A 358 6.28 7.69 -24.78
CA GLY A 358 5.16 7.31 -25.65
C GLY A 358 4.52 5.95 -25.34
N ASP A 359 5.14 5.11 -24.51
CA ASP A 359 4.54 3.87 -23.99
C ASP A 359 3.61 4.17 -22.80
N GLU A 360 2.30 3.99 -22.97
CA GLU A 360 1.33 4.31 -21.93
C GLU A 360 1.44 3.41 -20.68
N ASN A 361 2.11 2.26 -20.79
CA ASN A 361 2.25 1.31 -19.67
C ASN A 361 3.16 1.84 -18.56
N VAL A 362 4.00 2.84 -18.86
CA VAL A 362 4.92 3.46 -17.88
C VAL A 362 4.37 4.76 -17.28
N ASP A 363 3.20 5.23 -17.72
CA ASP A 363 2.56 6.45 -17.22
C ASP A 363 2.31 6.41 -15.69
N PRO A 364 1.85 5.31 -15.07
CA PRO A 364 1.65 5.26 -13.62
C PRO A 364 2.97 5.35 -12.84
N TYR A 365 4.05 4.78 -13.38
CA TYR A 365 5.39 4.92 -12.80
C TYR A 365 5.85 6.38 -12.83
N LEU A 366 5.60 7.09 -13.94
CA LEU A 366 5.92 8.51 -14.06
C LEU A 366 5.09 9.33 -13.06
N HIS A 367 3.80 9.04 -12.89
CA HIS A 367 2.95 9.73 -11.93
C HIS A 367 3.49 9.62 -10.50
N VAL A 368 3.81 8.40 -10.04
CA VAL A 368 4.43 8.17 -8.73
C VAL A 368 5.73 8.96 -8.58
N THR A 369 6.60 8.89 -9.58
CA THR A 369 7.90 9.57 -9.55
C THR A 369 7.73 11.09 -9.47
N LEU A 370 6.85 11.67 -10.30
CA LEU A 370 6.57 13.10 -10.29
C LEU A 370 5.92 13.56 -8.98
N SER A 371 5.06 12.74 -8.38
CA SER A 371 4.46 13.03 -7.07
C SER A 371 5.55 13.16 -5.99
N PHE A 372 6.51 12.22 -5.96
CA PHE A 372 7.65 12.27 -5.06
C PHE A 372 8.57 13.46 -5.33
N LEU A 373 8.92 13.73 -6.59
CA LEU A 373 9.76 14.87 -6.97
C LEU A 373 9.09 16.22 -6.67
N LYS A 374 7.77 16.34 -6.89
CA LYS A 374 7.01 17.54 -6.51
C LYS A 374 7.07 17.76 -5.01
N HIS A 375 6.96 16.72 -4.20
CA HIS A 375 7.13 16.86 -2.75
C HIS A 375 8.53 17.35 -2.40
N LEU A 376 9.57 16.68 -2.92
CA LEU A 376 10.96 17.06 -2.65
C LEU A 376 11.31 18.46 -3.15
N SER A 377 10.66 18.97 -4.21
CA SER A 377 10.90 20.33 -4.69
C SER A 377 10.56 21.42 -3.66
N GLN A 378 9.75 21.09 -2.66
CA GLN A 378 9.41 21.98 -1.53
C GLN A 378 10.54 22.05 -0.49
N PHE A 379 11.53 21.14 -0.58
CA PHE A 379 12.65 20.99 0.35
C PHE A 379 13.98 21.03 -0.42
N PRO A 380 14.53 22.21 -0.74
CA PRO A 380 15.71 22.35 -1.58
C PRO A 380 16.92 21.51 -1.14
N THR A 381 17.16 21.38 0.17
CA THR A 381 18.23 20.52 0.72
C THR A 381 17.99 19.05 0.37
N ALA A 382 16.76 18.56 0.57
CA ALA A 382 16.40 17.17 0.25
C ALA A 382 16.54 16.90 -1.25
N MET A 383 16.04 17.81 -2.10
CA MET A 383 16.17 17.68 -3.55
C MET A 383 17.64 17.73 -4.00
N GLY A 384 18.47 18.56 -3.38
CA GLY A 384 19.91 18.67 -3.66
C GLY A 384 20.67 17.35 -3.52
N HIS A 385 20.20 16.43 -2.67
CA HIS A 385 20.82 15.11 -2.52
C HIS A 385 20.53 14.13 -3.66
N ILE A 386 19.52 14.38 -4.49
CA ILE A 386 19.12 13.47 -5.57
C ILE A 386 19.14 14.11 -6.96
N GLU A 387 19.07 15.44 -7.06
CA GLU A 387 18.77 16.15 -8.31
C GLU A 387 19.75 15.86 -9.46
N GLU A 388 21.01 15.57 -9.16
CA GLU A 388 22.04 15.27 -10.16
C GLU A 388 21.82 13.91 -10.85
N LYS A 389 21.16 12.98 -10.16
CA LYS A 389 20.93 11.61 -10.63
C LYS A 389 19.55 11.42 -11.26
N VAL A 390 18.64 12.39 -11.09
CA VAL A 390 17.30 12.33 -11.70
C VAL A 390 17.45 12.55 -13.22
N PRO A 391 16.87 11.68 -14.07
CA PRO A 391 16.95 11.82 -15.53
C PRO A 391 15.96 12.88 -16.04
N TRP A 392 16.16 14.15 -15.67
CA TRP A 392 15.26 15.27 -15.97
C TRP A 392 14.91 15.39 -17.45
N LYS A 393 15.89 15.17 -18.34
CA LYS A 393 15.66 15.23 -19.79
C LYS A 393 14.67 14.18 -20.27
N LEU A 394 14.76 12.94 -19.78
CA LEU A 394 13.82 11.88 -20.13
C LEU A 394 12.42 12.18 -19.59
N ILE A 395 12.32 12.71 -18.36
CA ILE A 395 11.04 13.17 -17.80
C ILE A 395 10.42 14.27 -18.67
N ALA A 396 11.21 15.26 -19.11
CA ALA A 396 10.72 16.30 -20.01
C ALA A 396 10.24 15.73 -21.35
N LEU A 397 10.94 14.74 -21.92
CA LEU A 397 10.51 14.05 -23.14
C LEU A 397 9.19 13.29 -22.94
N MET A 398 9.05 12.55 -21.83
CA MET A 398 7.79 11.87 -21.46
C MET A 398 6.63 12.86 -21.38
N LEU A 399 6.79 13.97 -20.64
CA LEU A 399 5.78 15.01 -20.50
C LEU A 399 5.40 15.63 -21.84
N ASN A 400 6.37 15.86 -22.73
CA ASN A 400 6.10 16.38 -24.07
C ASN A 400 5.24 15.42 -24.92
N THR A 401 5.37 14.10 -24.73
CA THR A 401 4.44 13.15 -25.39
C THR A 401 3.00 13.32 -24.93
N PHE A 402 2.79 13.74 -23.67
CA PHE A 402 1.46 13.99 -23.13
C PHE A 402 0.90 15.33 -23.59
N VAL A 403 1.72 16.38 -23.71
CA VAL A 403 1.26 17.68 -24.22
C VAL A 403 0.62 17.53 -25.59
N THR A 404 1.24 16.75 -26.49
CA THR A 404 0.70 16.50 -27.84
C THR A 404 -0.66 15.78 -27.84
N LYS A 405 -0.99 15.07 -26.76
CA LYS A 405 -2.24 14.33 -26.57
C LYS A 405 -3.24 15.06 -25.66
N SER A 406 -2.88 16.21 -25.09
CA SER A 406 -3.70 16.89 -24.10
C SER A 406 -4.87 17.64 -24.74
N ALA A 407 -6.07 17.45 -24.20
CA ALA A 407 -7.26 18.16 -24.63
C ALA A 407 -7.34 19.60 -24.09
N SER A 408 -6.65 19.91 -22.98
CA SER A 408 -6.73 21.21 -22.33
C SER A 408 -5.42 21.62 -21.66
N VAL A 409 -4.73 22.57 -22.29
CA VAL A 409 -3.51 23.18 -21.75
C VAL A 409 -3.76 23.96 -20.46
N ALA A 410 -4.89 24.69 -20.40
CA ALA A 410 -5.24 25.52 -19.26
C ALA A 410 -5.38 24.73 -17.96
N LYS A 411 -5.78 23.44 -18.02
CA LYS A 411 -5.94 22.59 -16.83
C LYS A 411 -4.62 22.33 -16.13
N PHE A 412 -3.55 22.02 -16.87
CA PHE A 412 -2.28 21.66 -16.26
C PHE A 412 -1.37 22.87 -16.01
N GLU A 413 -1.61 24.00 -16.70
CA GLU A 413 -0.95 25.28 -16.39
C GLU A 413 -1.51 25.93 -15.11
N SER A 414 -2.74 25.57 -14.72
CA SER A 414 -3.36 26.06 -13.49
C SER A 414 -2.59 25.64 -12.23
N ASP A 415 -2.61 26.52 -11.23
CA ASP A 415 -2.15 26.19 -9.86
C ASP A 415 -3.12 25.26 -9.13
N ILE A 416 -4.35 25.15 -9.62
CA ILE A 416 -5.40 24.33 -9.03
C ILE A 416 -5.21 22.88 -9.48
N PHE A 417 -5.36 21.95 -8.54
CA PHE A 417 -5.31 20.53 -8.79
C PHE A 417 -6.32 20.10 -9.87
N PRO A 418 -5.91 19.37 -10.93
CA PRO A 418 -6.78 19.08 -12.06
C PRO A 418 -7.82 18.03 -11.69
N ARG A 419 -9.09 18.36 -11.95
CA ARG A 419 -10.25 17.52 -11.73
C ARG A 419 -10.94 17.19 -13.05
N PRO A 420 -11.55 15.99 -13.19
CA PRO A 420 -12.40 15.70 -14.33
C PRO A 420 -13.66 16.57 -14.31
N GLU A 421 -14.21 16.86 -15.49
CA GLU A 421 -15.41 17.70 -15.65
C GLU A 421 -16.72 17.01 -15.22
N LYS A 422 -16.68 15.69 -14.96
CA LYS A 422 -17.86 14.90 -14.58
C LYS A 422 -18.16 15.01 -13.09
N GLU A 423 -19.45 15.05 -12.73
CA GLU A 423 -19.94 15.15 -11.34
C GLU A 423 -19.51 13.98 -10.45
N THR A 424 -19.31 12.79 -11.00
CA THR A 424 -18.81 11.61 -10.25
C THR A 424 -17.34 11.37 -10.57
N HIS A 425 -16.45 11.95 -9.75
CA HIS A 425 -15.02 11.68 -9.81
C HIS A 425 -14.67 10.38 -9.06
N ARG A 426 -13.84 9.53 -9.68
CA ARG A 426 -13.23 8.35 -9.07
C ARG A 426 -11.69 8.47 -9.20
N PRO A 427 -10.93 8.44 -8.09
CA PRO A 427 -9.46 8.46 -8.16
C PRO A 427 -8.91 7.30 -9.00
N ILE A 428 -7.77 7.53 -9.66
CA ILE A 428 -7.09 6.48 -10.45
C ILE A 428 -6.39 5.47 -9.53
N PRO A 429 -6.07 4.24 -9.98
CA PRO A 429 -5.48 3.21 -9.11
C PRO A 429 -4.19 3.67 -8.40
N ASP A 430 -3.35 4.41 -9.10
CA ASP A 430 -2.12 5.00 -8.58
C ASP A 430 -2.36 6.13 -7.56
N ASP A 431 -3.51 6.82 -7.60
CA ASP A 431 -3.90 7.75 -6.52
C ASP A 431 -4.13 6.99 -5.20
N TYR A 432 -4.85 5.86 -5.26
CA TYR A 432 -5.08 4.99 -4.09
C TYR A 432 -3.77 4.38 -3.58
N ALA A 433 -2.88 3.97 -4.49
CA ALA A 433 -1.57 3.44 -4.12
C ALA A 433 -0.72 4.48 -3.39
N LEU A 434 -0.73 5.73 -3.86
CA LEU A 434 0.02 6.86 -3.28
C LEU A 434 -0.58 7.36 -1.95
N ARG A 435 -1.91 7.32 -1.80
CA ARG A 435 -2.62 7.87 -0.65
C ARG A 435 -2.02 7.41 0.69
N GLY A 436 -1.74 8.37 1.56
CA GLY A 436 -1.26 8.12 2.92
C GLY A 436 0.26 8.02 3.06
N LEU A 437 1.02 7.98 1.97
CA LEU A 437 2.48 8.10 2.03
C LEU A 437 2.88 9.50 2.50
N ILE A 438 3.96 9.61 3.28
CA ILE A 438 4.38 10.87 3.91
C ILE A 438 4.64 12.02 2.92
N TRP A 439 4.97 11.71 1.66
CA TRP A 439 5.19 12.71 0.62
C TRP A 439 3.91 13.12 -0.14
N THR A 440 2.75 12.59 0.24
CA THR A 440 1.46 12.83 -0.43
C THR A 440 0.45 13.57 0.44
N GLU A 441 0.84 13.98 1.66
CA GLU A 441 -0.03 14.67 2.63
C GLU A 441 -0.70 15.91 2.03
N ASP A 442 0.06 16.76 1.33
CA ASP A 442 -0.43 17.99 0.67
C ASP A 442 -0.58 17.84 -0.84
N TYR A 443 -0.73 16.61 -1.32
CA TYR A 443 -0.87 16.36 -2.76
C TYR A 443 -2.33 16.44 -3.21
N TYR A 444 -3.22 15.76 -2.51
CA TYR A 444 -4.62 15.63 -2.90
C TYR A 444 -5.51 16.67 -2.18
N PRO A 445 -6.53 17.23 -2.85
CA PRO A 445 -7.61 17.93 -2.17
C PRO A 445 -8.26 17.05 -1.09
N SER A 446 -8.75 17.66 -0.01
CA SER A 446 -9.32 16.94 1.14
C SER A 446 -10.56 16.10 0.81
N ASP A 447 -11.27 16.45 -0.25
CA ASP A 447 -12.46 15.77 -0.77
C ASP A 447 -12.15 14.79 -1.93
N TRP A 448 -10.89 14.64 -2.34
CA TRP A 448 -10.54 13.81 -3.51
C TRP A 448 -10.99 12.35 -3.36
N PHE A 449 -10.87 11.80 -2.15
CA PHE A 449 -11.22 10.42 -1.85
C PHE A 449 -12.62 10.26 -1.21
N THR A 450 -13.42 11.32 -1.10
CA THR A 450 -14.72 11.28 -0.39
C THR A 450 -15.92 10.97 -1.29
N GLY A 451 -15.82 11.25 -2.60
CA GLY A 451 -16.91 11.08 -3.57
C GLY A 451 -17.10 9.65 -4.10
N ALA A 452 -16.14 8.76 -3.88
CA ALA A 452 -16.09 7.43 -4.49
C ALA A 452 -16.61 6.36 -3.52
N LYS A 453 -17.90 6.00 -3.59
CA LYS A 453 -18.40 4.71 -3.08
C LYS A 453 -18.04 3.61 -4.06
N VAL A 454 -16.74 3.34 -4.18
CA VAL A 454 -16.17 2.39 -5.12
C VAL A 454 -15.78 1.16 -4.34
N ASP A 455 -16.27 0.00 -4.76
CA ASP A 455 -15.92 -1.26 -4.12
C ASP A 455 -14.42 -1.56 -4.33
N ASP A 456 -13.81 -2.36 -3.45
CA ASP A 456 -12.34 -2.52 -3.48
C ASP A 456 -11.83 -3.07 -4.83
N ASP A 457 -12.56 -4.03 -5.40
CA ASP A 457 -12.26 -4.61 -6.72
C ASP A 457 -12.37 -3.57 -7.86
N GLU A 458 -13.24 -2.57 -7.71
CA GLU A 458 -13.43 -1.53 -8.72
C GLU A 458 -12.33 -0.46 -8.71
N LYS A 459 -11.60 -0.29 -7.59
CA LYS A 459 -10.53 0.72 -7.47
C LYS A 459 -9.40 0.49 -8.46
N TYR A 460 -9.10 -0.78 -8.73
CA TYR A 460 -8.00 -1.19 -9.59
C TYR A 460 -8.45 -1.49 -11.03
N PHE A 461 -9.74 -1.35 -11.32
CA PHE A 461 -10.28 -1.50 -12.66
C PHE A 461 -10.09 -0.21 -13.47
N GLU A 462 -9.09 -0.20 -14.37
CA GLU A 462 -8.83 0.95 -15.24
C GLU A 462 -9.84 1.09 -16.38
N VAL A 463 -10.35 2.30 -16.57
CA VAL A 463 -11.15 2.69 -17.74
C VAL A 463 -10.38 3.69 -18.61
N PRO A 464 -10.67 3.82 -19.93
CA PRO A 464 -9.90 4.69 -20.82
C PRO A 464 -9.76 6.14 -20.37
N SER A 465 -10.76 6.72 -19.69
CA SER A 465 -10.68 8.09 -19.18
C SER A 465 -9.60 8.26 -18.10
N MET A 466 -9.32 7.21 -17.31
CA MET A 466 -8.29 7.26 -16.27
C MET A 466 -6.90 7.46 -16.84
N LYS A 467 -6.64 6.97 -18.06
CA LYS A 467 -5.37 7.23 -18.77
C LYS A 467 -5.21 8.70 -19.11
N GLU A 468 -6.29 9.36 -19.51
CA GLU A 468 -6.28 10.80 -19.80
C GLU A 468 -6.09 11.61 -18.52
N GLU A 469 -6.85 11.29 -17.47
CA GLU A 469 -6.73 11.90 -16.14
C GLU A 469 -5.30 11.78 -15.58
N ARG A 470 -4.67 10.60 -15.76
CA ARG A 470 -3.27 10.36 -15.36
C ARG A 470 -2.28 11.24 -16.13
N ARG A 471 -2.43 11.35 -17.46
CA ARG A 471 -1.57 12.23 -18.27
C ARG A 471 -1.73 13.70 -17.88
N GLU A 472 -2.96 14.16 -17.69
CA GLU A 472 -3.23 15.52 -17.19
C GLU A 472 -2.58 15.74 -15.82
N ARG A 473 -2.64 14.75 -14.92
CA ARG A 473 -2.01 14.82 -13.60
C ARG A 473 -0.48 14.89 -13.68
N CYS A 474 0.13 14.08 -14.54
CA CYS A 474 1.57 14.13 -14.80
C CYS A 474 1.99 15.49 -15.36
N LEU A 475 1.25 16.04 -16.32
CA LEU A 475 1.50 17.38 -16.88
C LEU A 475 1.43 18.46 -15.78
N TRP A 476 0.41 18.39 -14.92
CA TRP A 476 0.25 19.34 -13.83
C TRP A 476 1.42 19.25 -12.84
N LEU A 477 1.78 18.05 -12.38
CA LEU A 477 2.95 17.84 -11.53
C LEU A 477 4.24 18.34 -12.18
N GLY A 478 4.43 18.05 -13.47
CA GLY A 478 5.56 18.53 -14.26
C GLY A 478 5.65 20.05 -14.28
N ALA A 479 4.52 20.74 -14.51
CA ALA A 479 4.44 22.20 -14.47
C ALA A 479 4.75 22.75 -13.08
N ARG A 480 4.25 22.10 -12.00
CA ARG A 480 4.57 22.49 -10.61
C ARG A 480 6.07 22.40 -10.34
N VAL A 481 6.73 21.31 -10.76
CA VAL A 481 8.20 21.16 -10.61
C VAL A 481 8.95 22.19 -11.47
N ALA A 482 8.47 22.45 -12.68
CA ALA A 482 9.06 23.40 -13.62
C ALA A 482 8.95 24.87 -13.19
N SER A 483 8.00 25.21 -12.32
CA SER A 483 7.79 26.58 -11.81
C SER A 483 9.04 27.21 -11.18
N SER A 484 9.93 26.39 -10.63
CA SER A 484 11.21 26.85 -10.06
C SER A 484 12.27 27.17 -11.11
N GLY A 485 12.16 26.62 -12.33
CA GLY A 485 13.16 26.66 -13.39
C GLY A 485 14.48 25.94 -13.07
N LYS A 486 14.59 25.23 -11.92
CA LYS A 486 15.85 24.63 -11.45
C LYS A 486 16.15 23.25 -12.03
N TRP A 487 15.10 22.50 -12.36
CA TRP A 487 15.19 21.08 -12.73
C TRP A 487 14.48 20.77 -14.04
N LEU A 488 13.20 21.12 -14.11
CA LEU A 488 12.42 21.18 -15.33
C LEU A 488 12.18 22.65 -15.69
N THR A 489 11.98 22.90 -16.98
CA THR A 489 11.46 24.17 -17.49
C THR A 489 10.21 23.90 -18.31
N TYR A 490 9.35 24.90 -18.42
CA TYR A 490 8.16 24.83 -19.27
C TYR A 490 8.02 26.14 -20.04
N ASP A 491 8.04 26.05 -21.37
CA ASP A 491 7.81 27.17 -22.27
C ASP A 491 6.31 27.26 -22.56
N GLU A 492 5.64 28.27 -21.99
CA GLU A 492 4.22 28.51 -22.17
C GLU A 492 3.85 28.91 -23.60
N SER A 493 4.77 29.46 -24.39
CA SER A 493 4.50 29.84 -25.78
C SER A 493 4.63 28.63 -26.71
N ALA A 494 5.70 27.84 -26.53
CA ALA A 494 5.93 26.63 -27.30
C ALA A 494 5.14 25.42 -26.80
N LYS A 495 4.49 25.54 -25.63
CA LYS A 495 3.82 24.44 -24.91
C LYS A 495 4.72 23.23 -24.80
N LYS A 496 5.95 23.45 -24.29
CA LYS A 496 7.00 22.44 -24.31
C LYS A 496 7.78 22.42 -23.01
N PHE A 497 7.92 21.22 -22.44
CA PHE A 497 8.82 20.97 -21.33
C PHE A 497 10.27 20.88 -21.82
N GLY A 498 11.17 21.45 -21.04
CA GLY A 498 12.60 21.40 -21.24
C GLY A 498 13.33 21.18 -19.92
N VAL A 499 14.64 21.37 -19.97
CA VAL A 499 15.52 21.32 -18.81
C VAL A 499 16.53 22.47 -18.88
N PRO A 500 17.08 22.92 -17.74
CA PRO A 500 18.24 23.80 -17.72
C PRO A 500 19.46 23.14 -18.38
N SER A 501 20.38 23.94 -18.90
CA SER A 501 21.56 23.46 -19.64
C SER A 501 22.40 22.42 -18.87
N LYS A 502 22.42 22.47 -17.54
CA LYS A 502 23.15 21.49 -16.70
C LYS A 502 22.59 20.06 -16.77
N TYR A 503 21.33 19.91 -17.17
CA TYR A 503 20.65 18.61 -17.30
C TYR A 503 20.32 18.27 -18.76
N GLU A 504 20.77 19.09 -19.71
CA GLU A 504 20.60 18.84 -21.13
C GLU A 504 21.56 17.73 -21.55
N VAL A 505 21.03 16.67 -22.16
CA VAL A 505 21.77 15.50 -22.61
C VAL A 505 21.19 14.98 -23.92
N GLU A 506 22.06 14.50 -24.81
CA GLU A 506 21.61 13.84 -26.03
C GLU A 506 20.95 12.50 -25.70
N VAL A 507 19.67 12.37 -26.06
CA VAL A 507 18.92 11.13 -25.89
C VAL A 507 18.76 10.49 -27.26
N LEU A 508 19.36 9.32 -27.46
CA LEU A 508 19.20 8.54 -28.68
C LEU A 508 17.77 8.02 -28.78
N ASN A 509 17.11 8.30 -29.90
CA ASN A 509 15.75 7.85 -30.14
C ASN A 509 15.77 6.32 -30.39
N PRO A 510 14.94 5.50 -29.74
CA PRO A 510 14.90 4.05 -29.98
C PRO A 510 14.58 3.70 -31.45
N SER A 511 13.81 4.55 -32.13
CA SER A 511 13.47 4.41 -33.56
C SER A 511 14.67 4.50 -34.51
N THR A 512 15.83 4.98 -34.05
CA THR A 512 17.06 5.00 -34.84
C THR A 512 17.87 3.69 -34.78
N LYS A 513 17.61 2.79 -33.81
CA LYS A 513 18.35 1.51 -33.72
C LYS A 513 18.06 0.58 -34.90
N ASP A 514 16.82 0.52 -35.38
CA ASP A 514 16.47 -0.27 -36.58
C ASP A 514 17.06 0.33 -37.87
N SER A 515 17.30 1.64 -37.90
CA SER A 515 17.88 2.32 -39.09
C SER A 515 19.41 2.19 -39.20
N MET A 516 20.10 1.87 -38.10
CA MET A 516 21.55 1.67 -38.09
C MET A 516 21.95 0.22 -38.38
N GLN A 517 21.09 -0.77 -38.10
CA GLN A 517 21.35 -2.17 -38.48
C GLN A 517 21.13 -2.47 -39.96
N HIS A 518 20.45 -1.59 -40.71
CA HIS A 518 20.19 -1.76 -42.15
C HIS A 518 21.11 -0.97 -43.08
N LYS A 519 22.12 -0.25 -42.55
CA LYS A 519 23.06 0.56 -43.37
C LYS A 519 24.49 0.01 -43.47
N GLU A 520 24.79 -1.10 -42.83
CA GLU A 520 26.07 -1.81 -43.00
C GLU A 520 25.84 -3.13 -43.74
N GLY A 521 25.75 -3.07 -45.06
CA GLY A 521 25.74 -4.26 -45.90
C GLY A 521 25.03 -4.09 -47.23
N ASP A 522 25.57 -3.28 -48.13
CA ASP A 522 25.69 -3.65 -49.55
C ASP A 522 26.55 -2.60 -50.28
N ASP A 523 27.76 -3.00 -50.67
CA ASP A 523 28.52 -2.44 -51.80
C ASP A 523 29.73 -3.37 -52.00
N GLY A 524 29.46 -4.43 -52.74
CA GLY A 524 30.45 -5.42 -53.15
C GLY A 524 30.04 -6.01 -54.49
N ASP A 525 30.23 -5.24 -55.57
CA ASP A 525 30.13 -5.71 -56.94
C ASP A 525 31.01 -6.97 -57.13
N VAL A 526 30.37 -8.09 -57.47
CA VAL A 526 31.05 -9.32 -57.89
C VAL A 526 30.86 -9.49 -59.39
N GLU A 527 31.91 -9.20 -60.15
CA GLU A 527 32.04 -9.58 -61.56
C GLU A 527 32.15 -11.12 -61.66
N ILE A 528 31.25 -11.74 -62.44
CA ILE A 528 31.28 -13.17 -62.75
C ILE A 528 31.94 -13.35 -64.13
N MET A 529 33.07 -14.06 -64.17
CA MET A 529 33.71 -14.55 -65.39
C MET A 529 33.07 -15.87 -65.85
N ASP A 530 32.66 -15.92 -67.12
CA ASP A 530 32.18 -17.11 -67.82
C ASP A 530 33.25 -18.21 -67.95
N ALA A 531 32.82 -19.47 -67.82
CA ALA A 531 33.60 -20.65 -68.21
C ALA A 531 32.68 -21.77 -68.78
N PRO A 532 33.20 -22.64 -69.67
CA PRO A 532 32.50 -22.99 -70.91
C PRO A 532 31.81 -24.36 -70.93
N VAL A 533 30.89 -24.48 -71.89
CA VAL A 533 30.11 -25.67 -72.29
C VAL A 533 30.99 -26.87 -72.66
N PRO A 534 30.58 -28.10 -72.33
CA PRO A 534 30.90 -29.26 -73.15
C PRO A 534 29.65 -29.99 -73.68
N ASN A 535 29.74 -30.32 -74.97
CA ASN A 535 28.85 -31.22 -75.73
C ASN A 535 28.85 -32.65 -75.17
N LYS A 536 27.69 -33.18 -74.80
CA LYS A 536 26.92 -34.24 -75.51
C LYS A 536 25.77 -34.75 -74.65
#